data_AF-A0AAE4DQ78-F1
#
_entry.id   AF-A0AAE4DQ78-F1
#
_cell.length_a   1.000
_cell.length_b   1.000
_cell.length_c   1.000
_cell.angle_alpha   90.00
_cell.angle_beta   90.00
_cell.angle_gamma   90.00
#
_symmetry.space_group_name_H-M   'P 1'
#
loop_
_entity.id
_entity.type
_entity.pdbx_description
1 polymer ?
#
loop_
_entity_poly.entity_id
_entity_poly.type
_entity_poly.pdbx_seq_one_letter_code
_entity_poly.pdbx_strand_id
1 'polypeptide(L)'
;MYSSKLQRATFYPFAAFMFLSMIFCGVSRVNLFFHLALILFLITMAVAKDVRERFLNDKEFLPALGLLVAFLLYFSLSNLWAETSHLSSALSHSFYIFVFFCLYRQCELENKKRYIIGAAYFGIIALTLLTLIYIDKTRLLFNRLNGAFPYAPDNVIDLGGYMALGIILSAILVRETRNFWFYLPAPLLLVGLLLTQSRGPLLALLVSVGLVCCVKPKWNSKLAFMSLAIVLIIGIGLYYSGFFEMILRRAEDSTRAGSVRFGIWQHAFEVAKERLFFGWGFNKELSFINGFKQHVTTTHSLYFGVFLKGGLIGLALFLAMIVYAFRQCLRHLAADHKAEVAVLVFALVFYSTQGMFVISNPREYWVLFWIPLAIVFSTPVKNVLQK
;
A
#
# COMPACT_ATOMS: atom_id res chain seq x y z
N MET A 1 16.46 20.23 -24.23
CA MET A 1 17.08 20.69 -22.96
C MET A 1 16.04 21.16 -21.93
N TYR A 2 15.03 21.96 -22.30
CA TYR A 2 13.99 22.48 -21.41
C TYR A 2 13.13 21.38 -20.74
N SER A 3 12.60 20.43 -21.52
CA SER A 3 11.86 19.25 -21.03
C SER A 3 12.60 18.51 -19.90
N SER A 4 13.91 18.24 -20.08
CA SER A 4 14.74 17.55 -19.07
C SER A 4 14.92 18.33 -17.75
N LYS A 5 14.83 19.66 -17.76
CA LYS A 5 14.91 20.49 -16.55
C LYS A 5 13.60 20.43 -15.78
N LEU A 6 12.48 20.50 -16.49
CA LEU A 6 11.14 20.49 -15.91
C LEU A 6 10.77 19.11 -15.33
N GLN A 7 11.16 18.04 -16.02
CA GLN A 7 11.09 16.67 -15.50
C GLN A 7 11.91 16.48 -14.21
N ARG A 8 13.13 17.05 -14.16
CA ARG A 8 13.94 17.08 -12.92
C ARG A 8 13.25 17.87 -11.82
N ALA A 9 12.70 19.04 -12.12
CA ALA A 9 11.98 19.87 -11.17
C ALA A 9 10.75 19.17 -10.58
N THR A 10 10.02 18.40 -11.39
CA THR A 10 8.86 17.60 -10.95
C THR A 10 9.26 16.43 -10.05
N PHE A 11 10.39 15.78 -10.36
CA PHE A 11 10.85 14.58 -9.66
C PHE A 11 11.19 14.81 -8.18
N TYR A 12 11.93 15.87 -7.84
CA TYR A 12 12.38 16.11 -6.46
C TYR A 12 11.25 16.28 -5.45
N PRO A 13 10.22 17.13 -5.66
CA PRO A 13 9.11 17.24 -4.72
C PRO A 13 8.29 15.95 -4.64
N PHE A 14 8.18 15.19 -5.74
CA PHE A 14 7.52 13.87 -5.68
C PHE A 14 8.33 12.88 -4.83
N ALA A 15 9.65 12.80 -5.01
CA ALA A 15 10.51 11.97 -4.18
C ALA A 15 10.49 12.39 -2.70
N ALA A 16 10.49 13.70 -2.42
CA ALA A 16 10.37 14.22 -1.07
C ALA A 16 9.01 13.86 -0.43
N PHE A 17 7.92 13.98 -1.18
CA PHE A 17 6.60 13.51 -0.76
C PHE A 17 6.62 12.01 -0.45
N MET A 18 7.21 11.20 -1.33
CA MET A 18 7.30 9.74 -1.14
C MET A 18 8.13 9.34 0.07
N PHE A 19 9.17 10.10 0.43
CA PHE A 19 9.95 9.85 1.65
C PHE A 19 9.19 10.31 2.91
N LEU A 20 8.73 11.56 2.92
CA LEU A 20 8.11 12.17 4.10
C LEU A 20 6.74 11.58 4.43
N SER A 21 5.96 11.15 3.43
CA SER A 21 4.64 10.55 3.67
C SER A 21 4.72 9.18 4.36
N MET A 22 5.87 8.49 4.26
CA MET A 22 6.09 7.25 5.02
C MET A 22 6.32 7.51 6.49
N ILE A 23 6.96 8.64 6.81
CA ILE A 23 7.32 9.01 8.18
C ILE A 23 6.13 9.69 8.86
N PHE A 24 5.54 10.67 8.20
CA PHE A 24 4.55 11.59 8.74
C PHE A 24 3.17 11.28 8.16
N CYS A 25 2.58 10.18 8.61
CA CYS A 25 1.28 9.70 8.13
C CYS A 25 0.17 10.70 8.49
N GLY A 26 -0.64 11.11 7.50
CA GLY A 26 -1.77 12.01 7.71
C GLY A 26 -1.42 13.47 8.02
N VAL A 27 -0.14 13.86 7.99
CA VAL A 27 0.29 15.24 8.22
C VAL A 27 0.10 16.09 6.97
N SER A 28 -0.85 17.02 7.00
CA SER A 28 -1.24 17.85 5.86
C SER A 28 -0.08 18.65 5.22
N ARG A 29 0.90 19.08 6.01
CA ARG A 29 2.07 19.83 5.50
C ARG A 29 2.93 19.00 4.53
N VAL A 30 2.95 17.67 4.66
CA VAL A 30 3.66 16.78 3.75
C VAL A 30 3.03 16.81 2.35
N ASN A 31 1.70 17.00 2.29
CA ASN A 31 0.97 17.04 1.02
C ASN A 31 1.40 18.23 0.15
N LEU A 32 1.97 19.29 0.72
CA LEU A 32 2.50 20.43 -0.04
C LEU A 32 3.52 19.99 -1.10
N PHE A 33 4.37 19.00 -0.78
CA PHE A 33 5.31 18.43 -1.76
C PHE A 33 4.59 17.72 -2.90
N PHE A 34 3.49 17.01 -2.60
CA PHE A 34 2.65 16.40 -3.62
C PHE A 34 1.95 17.45 -4.49
N HIS A 35 1.39 18.51 -3.89
CA HIS A 35 0.77 19.61 -4.63
C HIS A 35 1.76 20.32 -5.54
N LEU A 36 2.99 20.56 -5.07
CA LEU A 36 4.05 21.13 -5.89
C LEU A 36 4.42 20.21 -7.05
N ALA A 37 4.59 18.90 -6.80
CA ALA A 37 4.85 17.92 -7.85
C ALA A 37 3.70 17.85 -8.87
N LEU A 38 2.44 17.92 -8.42
CA LEU A 38 1.26 17.96 -9.26
C LEU A 38 1.27 19.19 -10.18
N ILE A 39 1.49 20.39 -9.63
CA ILE A 39 1.51 21.63 -10.43
C ILE A 39 2.62 21.55 -11.48
N LEU A 40 3.83 21.15 -11.08
CA LEU A 40 4.96 21.00 -12.00
C LEU A 40 4.71 19.91 -13.06
N PHE A 41 4.02 18.83 -12.71
CA PHE A 41 3.61 17.80 -13.65
C PHE A 41 2.63 18.35 -14.69
N LEU A 42 1.61 19.12 -14.26
CA LEU A 42 0.66 19.75 -15.19
C LEU A 42 1.37 20.74 -16.13
N ILE A 43 2.29 21.56 -15.61
CA ILE A 43 3.12 22.46 -16.45
C ILE A 43 3.97 21.64 -17.43
N THR A 44 4.54 20.52 -16.98
CA THR A 44 5.31 19.60 -17.84
C THR A 44 4.45 19.08 -18.99
N MET A 45 3.25 18.58 -18.69
CA MET A 45 2.33 18.07 -19.69
C MET A 45 1.82 19.16 -20.65
N ALA A 46 1.71 20.41 -20.20
CA ALA A 46 1.30 21.53 -21.04
C ALA A 46 2.41 21.97 -22.01
N VAL A 47 3.64 22.12 -21.52
CA VAL A 47 4.75 22.76 -22.26
C VAL A 47 5.65 21.76 -22.98
N ALA A 48 5.93 20.60 -22.39
CA ALA A 48 6.85 19.62 -22.94
C ALA A 48 6.12 18.63 -23.86
N LYS A 49 5.98 19.00 -25.14
CA LYS A 49 5.27 18.20 -26.17
C LYS A 49 5.81 16.77 -26.28
N ASP A 50 7.12 16.59 -26.21
CA ASP A 50 7.80 15.30 -26.23
C ASP A 50 7.37 14.38 -25.07
N VAL A 51 7.25 14.95 -23.87
CA VAL A 51 6.81 14.21 -22.67
C VAL A 51 5.34 13.82 -22.81
N ARG A 52 4.51 14.79 -23.22
CA ARG A 52 3.08 14.57 -23.43
C ARG A 52 2.82 13.49 -24.47
N GLU A 53 3.49 13.54 -25.62
CA GLU A 53 3.33 12.54 -26.68
C GLU A 53 3.81 11.16 -26.24
N ARG A 54 4.94 11.08 -25.53
CA ARG A 54 5.41 9.80 -24.99
C ARG A 54 4.41 9.17 -24.02
N PHE A 55 3.82 9.99 -23.14
CA PHE A 55 2.84 9.53 -22.15
C PHE A 55 1.52 9.13 -22.80
N LEU A 56 0.98 9.94 -23.73
CA LEU A 56 -0.28 9.66 -24.44
C LEU A 56 -0.17 8.49 -25.41
N ASN A 57 1.03 8.12 -25.85
CA ASN A 57 1.26 6.93 -26.68
C ASN A 57 1.57 5.67 -25.86
N ASP A 58 1.51 5.72 -24.53
CA ASP A 58 1.80 4.60 -23.65
C ASP A 58 0.64 3.59 -23.59
N LYS A 59 0.50 2.79 -24.64
CA LYS A 59 -0.58 1.81 -24.80
C LYS A 59 -0.59 0.72 -23.72
N GLU A 60 0.51 0.52 -23.00
CA GLU A 60 0.56 -0.46 -21.91
C GLU A 60 -0.04 0.10 -20.61
N PHE A 61 0.19 1.39 -20.33
CA PHE A 61 -0.27 2.06 -19.12
C PHE A 61 -1.70 2.62 -19.24
N LEU A 62 -2.08 3.16 -20.40
CA LEU A 62 -3.36 3.86 -20.57
C LEU A 62 -4.60 3.03 -20.23
N PRO A 63 -4.69 1.71 -20.55
CA PRO A 63 -5.86 0.93 -20.13
C PRO A 63 -5.96 0.77 -18.61
N ALA A 64 -4.81 0.69 -17.91
CA ALA A 64 -4.76 0.67 -16.46
C ALA A 64 -5.29 1.99 -15.88
N LEU A 65 -4.84 3.10 -16.46
CA LEU A 65 -5.27 4.44 -16.09
C LEU A 65 -6.78 4.64 -16.34
N GLY A 66 -7.31 4.12 -17.45
CA GLY A 66 -8.75 4.17 -17.75
C GLY A 66 -9.61 3.44 -16.72
N LEU A 67 -9.21 2.23 -16.32
CA LEU A 67 -9.88 1.47 -15.26
C LEU A 67 -9.81 2.18 -13.90
N LEU A 68 -8.65 2.76 -13.58
CA LEU A 68 -8.48 3.57 -12.38
C LEU A 68 -9.43 4.77 -12.39
N VAL A 69 -9.47 5.54 -13.49
CA VAL A 69 -10.35 6.71 -13.62
C VAL A 69 -11.82 6.30 -13.53
N ALA A 70 -12.23 5.20 -14.16
CA ALA A 70 -13.60 4.71 -14.06
C ALA A 70 -13.99 4.38 -12.61
N PHE A 71 -13.12 3.66 -11.87
CA PHE A 71 -13.32 3.37 -10.45
C PHE A 71 -13.42 4.66 -9.62
N LEU A 72 -12.47 5.58 -9.78
CA LEU A 72 -12.41 6.83 -9.03
C LEU A 72 -13.60 7.76 -9.31
N LEU A 73 -13.99 7.90 -10.58
CA LEU A 73 -15.16 8.70 -10.98
C LEU A 73 -16.45 8.08 -10.47
N TYR A 74 -16.63 6.77 -10.60
CA TYR A 74 -17.82 6.08 -10.09
C TYR A 74 -18.03 6.35 -8.60
N PHE A 75 -16.99 6.15 -7.79
CA PHE A 75 -17.09 6.41 -6.36
C PHE A 75 -17.25 7.90 -6.04
N SER A 76 -16.59 8.80 -6.78
CA SER A 76 -16.82 10.24 -6.59
C SER A 76 -18.29 10.61 -6.86
N LEU A 77 -18.85 10.14 -7.99
CA LEU A 77 -20.23 10.37 -8.38
C LEU A 77 -21.23 9.66 -7.47
N SER A 78 -20.84 8.61 -6.76
CA SER A 78 -21.68 7.95 -5.76
C SER A 78 -22.10 8.86 -4.59
N ASN A 79 -21.46 10.03 -4.44
CA ASN A 79 -21.93 11.09 -3.55
C ASN A 79 -23.29 11.70 -3.97
N LEU A 80 -23.71 11.54 -5.23
CA LEU A 80 -24.99 12.05 -5.73
C LEU A 80 -26.20 11.30 -5.14
N TRP A 81 -26.01 10.06 -4.70
CA TRP A 81 -27.05 9.24 -4.06
C TRP A 81 -26.68 8.79 -2.63
N ALA A 82 -25.61 9.37 -2.07
CA ALA A 82 -25.21 9.17 -0.68
C ALA A 82 -26.10 9.97 0.28
N GLU A 83 -26.27 9.49 1.51
CA GLU A 83 -27.00 10.21 2.57
C GLU A 83 -26.36 11.58 2.87
N THR A 84 -25.03 11.65 2.87
CA THR A 84 -24.25 12.88 2.98
C THR A 84 -23.34 13.04 1.78
N SER A 85 -23.38 14.20 1.13
CA SER A 85 -22.58 14.47 -0.07
C SER A 85 -21.31 15.25 0.27
N HIS A 86 -20.17 14.69 -0.12
CA HIS A 86 -18.85 15.33 -0.09
C HIS A 86 -18.20 15.29 -1.48
N LEU A 87 -19.00 15.49 -2.53
CA LEU A 87 -18.61 15.33 -3.94
C LEU A 87 -17.31 16.07 -4.31
N SER A 88 -17.18 17.34 -3.92
CA SER A 88 -15.97 18.15 -4.22
C SER A 88 -14.70 17.54 -3.61
N SER A 89 -14.79 17.09 -2.36
CA SER A 89 -13.67 16.42 -1.68
C SER A 89 -13.36 15.07 -2.32
N ALA A 90 -14.38 14.26 -2.63
CA ALA A 90 -14.21 12.97 -3.30
C ALA A 90 -13.56 13.11 -4.68
N LEU A 91 -14.00 14.09 -5.49
CA LEU A 91 -13.38 14.40 -6.79
C LEU A 91 -11.93 14.87 -6.62
N SER A 92 -11.64 15.70 -5.61
CA SER A 92 -10.28 16.17 -5.33
C SER A 92 -9.35 15.03 -4.95
N HIS A 93 -9.77 14.15 -4.03
CA HIS A 93 -8.99 12.97 -3.63
C HIS A 93 -8.79 11.99 -4.80
N SER A 94 -9.82 11.77 -5.61
CA SER A 94 -9.74 10.99 -6.84
C SER A 94 -8.74 11.60 -7.84
N PHE A 95 -8.78 12.91 -8.03
CA PHE A 95 -7.82 13.60 -8.88
C PHE A 95 -6.39 13.46 -8.37
N TYR A 96 -6.18 13.51 -7.05
CA TYR A 96 -4.86 13.26 -6.46
C TYR A 96 -4.36 11.85 -6.74
N ILE A 97 -5.19 10.82 -6.58
CA ILE A 97 -4.80 9.43 -6.90
C ILE A 97 -4.50 9.29 -8.39
N PHE A 98 -5.31 9.89 -9.27
CA PHE A 98 -5.05 9.92 -10.70
C PHE A 98 -3.67 10.52 -11.02
N VAL A 99 -3.38 11.71 -10.50
CA VAL A 99 -2.08 12.38 -10.71
C VAL A 99 -0.94 11.55 -10.12
N PHE A 100 -1.14 10.91 -8.98
CA PHE A 100 -0.15 10.04 -8.36
C PHE A 100 0.30 8.91 -9.28
N PHE A 101 -0.64 8.22 -9.94
CA PHE A 101 -0.33 7.19 -10.93
C PHE A 101 0.42 7.77 -12.13
N CYS A 102 0.01 8.94 -12.61
CA CYS A 102 0.69 9.62 -13.72
C CYS A 102 2.14 10.03 -13.36
N LEU A 103 2.35 10.59 -12.17
CA LEU A 103 3.68 10.93 -11.64
C LEU A 103 4.58 9.71 -11.51
N TYR A 104 4.03 8.62 -10.95
CA TYR A 104 4.77 7.38 -10.80
C TYR A 104 5.16 6.80 -12.17
N ARG A 105 4.23 6.76 -13.13
CA ARG A 105 4.52 6.29 -14.49
C ARG A 105 5.54 7.19 -15.19
N GLN A 106 5.45 8.50 -15.03
CA GLN A 106 6.42 9.43 -15.59
C GLN A 106 7.84 9.15 -15.04
N CYS A 107 7.97 8.85 -13.75
CA CYS A 107 9.23 8.46 -13.15
C CYS A 107 9.75 7.11 -13.70
N GLU A 108 8.87 6.14 -13.98
CA GLU A 108 9.24 4.88 -14.65
C GLU A 108 9.79 5.15 -16.06
N LEU A 109 9.10 5.97 -16.87
CA LEU A 109 9.51 6.33 -18.23
C LEU A 109 10.87 7.05 -18.27
N GLU A 110 11.23 7.75 -17.19
CA GLU A 110 12.51 8.42 -17.01
C GLU A 110 13.60 7.53 -16.36
N ASN A 111 13.34 6.25 -16.15
CA ASN A 111 14.23 5.32 -15.43
C ASN A 111 14.57 5.79 -13.99
N LYS A 112 13.65 6.53 -13.35
CA LYS A 112 13.79 7.04 -11.98
C LYS A 112 13.01 6.26 -10.94
N LYS A 113 12.31 5.17 -11.34
CA LYS A 113 11.57 4.26 -10.45
C LYS A 113 12.31 3.93 -9.17
N ARG A 114 13.57 3.49 -9.29
CA ARG A 114 14.41 3.06 -8.16
C ARG A 114 14.58 4.14 -7.09
N TYR A 115 14.59 5.42 -7.48
CA TYR A 115 14.71 6.52 -6.53
C TYR A 115 13.39 6.80 -5.81
N ILE A 116 12.26 6.64 -6.50
CA ILE A 116 10.91 6.76 -5.88
C ILE A 116 10.66 5.62 -4.90
N ILE A 117 10.97 4.37 -5.30
CA ILE A 117 10.92 3.22 -4.40
C ILE A 117 11.93 3.36 -3.26
N GLY A 118 13.13 3.87 -3.56
CA GLY A 118 14.16 4.17 -2.56
C GLY A 118 13.68 5.18 -1.53
N ALA A 119 13.03 6.27 -1.95
CA ALA A 119 12.44 7.27 -1.07
C ALA A 119 11.40 6.64 -0.13
N ALA A 120 10.48 5.83 -0.66
CA ALA A 120 9.51 5.11 0.16
C ALA A 120 10.19 4.16 1.16
N TYR A 121 11.16 3.37 0.69
CA TYR A 121 11.90 2.40 1.49
C TYR A 121 12.68 3.05 2.64
N PHE A 122 13.46 4.10 2.36
CA PHE A 122 14.19 4.84 3.39
C PHE A 122 13.25 5.57 4.35
N GLY A 123 12.10 6.05 3.86
CA GLY A 123 11.05 6.62 4.72
C GLY A 123 10.48 5.59 5.70
N ILE A 124 10.24 4.35 5.27
CA ILE A 124 9.78 3.26 6.14
C ILE A 124 10.86 2.88 7.17
N ILE A 125 12.14 2.87 6.79
CA ILE A 125 13.24 2.65 7.75
C ILE A 125 13.26 3.76 8.80
N ALA A 126 13.18 5.02 8.36
CA ALA A 126 13.15 6.17 9.25
C ALA A 126 11.95 6.10 10.20
N LEU A 127 10.75 5.78 9.70
CA LEU A 127 9.55 5.55 10.53
C LEU A 127 9.81 4.47 11.59
N THR A 128 10.41 3.34 11.18
CA THR A 128 10.69 2.22 12.09
C THR A 128 11.69 2.62 13.17
N LEU A 129 12.76 3.32 12.80
CA LEU A 129 13.75 3.83 13.74
C LEU A 129 13.13 4.83 14.71
N LEU A 130 12.36 5.82 14.22
CA LEU A 130 11.71 6.81 15.08
C LEU A 130 10.72 6.14 16.04
N THR A 131 9.92 5.20 15.56
CA THR A 131 9.00 4.40 16.38
C THR A 131 9.77 3.68 17.49
N LEU A 132 10.88 3.02 17.15
CA LEU A 132 11.69 2.32 18.14
C LEU A 132 12.41 3.28 19.08
N ILE A 133 12.80 4.49 18.65
CA ILE A 133 13.47 5.49 19.51
C ILE A 133 12.48 6.06 20.53
N TYR A 134 11.28 6.46 20.09
CA TYR A 134 10.32 7.22 20.91
C TYR A 134 9.35 6.36 21.72
N ILE A 135 9.21 5.05 21.42
CA ILE A 135 8.38 4.16 22.24
C ILE A 135 8.93 4.04 23.67
N ASP A 136 8.03 4.07 24.64
CA ASP A 136 8.33 3.73 26.04
C ASP A 136 8.88 2.31 26.13
N LYS A 137 10.16 2.20 26.50
CA LYS A 137 10.91 0.94 26.56
C LYS A 137 10.32 -0.04 27.58
N THR A 138 9.71 0.46 28.64
CA THR A 138 9.06 -0.39 29.66
C THR A 138 7.84 -1.11 29.09
N ARG A 139 7.23 -0.55 28.04
CA ARG A 139 6.02 -1.06 27.39
C ARG A 139 6.27 -1.68 26.01
N LEU A 140 7.53 -1.77 25.58
CA LEU A 140 7.93 -2.20 24.24
C LEU A 140 7.26 -3.53 23.83
N LEU A 141 7.24 -4.49 24.76
CA LEU A 141 6.67 -5.80 24.52
C LEU A 141 5.16 -5.88 24.80
N PHE A 142 4.54 -4.91 25.47
CA PHE A 142 3.15 -5.03 25.93
C PHE A 142 2.17 -4.15 25.14
N ASN A 143 2.62 -2.98 24.69
CA ASN A 143 1.75 -1.96 24.11
C ASN A 143 1.69 -2.00 22.57
N ARG A 144 2.26 -3.03 21.92
CA ARG A 144 2.16 -3.24 20.45
C ARG A 144 2.71 -2.09 19.61
N LEU A 145 3.68 -1.33 20.15
CA LEU A 145 4.17 -0.07 19.60
C LEU A 145 3.09 1.03 19.45
N ASN A 146 1.95 0.90 20.14
CA ASN A 146 0.92 1.94 20.16
C ASN A 146 1.46 3.21 20.81
N GLY A 147 1.15 4.37 20.21
CA GLY A 147 1.57 5.67 20.74
C GLY A 147 3.08 5.91 20.70
N ALA A 148 3.84 5.13 19.93
CA ALA A 148 5.29 5.24 19.86
C ALA A 148 5.75 6.59 19.29
N PHE A 149 5.06 7.09 18.28
CA PHE A 149 5.48 8.27 17.52
C PHE A 149 4.22 9.04 17.08
N PRO A 150 4.09 10.36 17.37
CA PRO A 150 2.87 11.12 17.12
C PRO A 150 2.39 11.15 15.67
N TYR A 151 3.29 10.89 14.72
CA TYR A 151 2.99 10.92 13.29
C TYR A 151 3.07 9.53 12.63
N ALA A 152 3.24 8.46 13.41
CA ALA A 152 3.11 7.10 12.90
C ALA A 152 1.66 6.82 12.51
N PRO A 153 1.39 5.79 11.68
CA PRO A 153 0.03 5.36 11.41
C PRO A 153 -0.76 5.12 12.72
N ASP A 154 -1.99 5.63 12.78
CA ASP A 154 -2.84 5.58 13.98
C ASP A 154 -3.08 4.14 14.46
N ASN A 155 -3.12 3.19 13.53
CA ASN A 155 -3.33 1.79 13.79
C ASN A 155 -2.01 1.01 13.66
N VAL A 156 -1.68 0.25 14.71
CA VAL A 156 -0.49 -0.62 14.76
C VAL A 156 -0.47 -1.69 13.65
N ILE A 157 -1.64 -2.05 13.10
CA ILE A 157 -1.75 -2.93 11.94
C ILE A 157 -1.15 -2.26 10.70
N ASP A 158 -1.42 -0.97 10.48
CA ASP A 158 -0.91 -0.23 9.33
C ASP A 158 0.58 0.05 9.48
N LEU A 159 1.05 0.36 10.70
CA LEU A 159 2.48 0.43 11.01
C LEU A 159 3.22 -0.86 10.66
N GLY A 160 2.68 -2.02 11.05
CA GLY A 160 3.23 -3.32 10.65
C GLY A 160 3.16 -3.54 9.14
N GLY A 161 2.10 -3.04 8.49
CA GLY A 161 1.97 -3.03 7.04
C GLY A 161 3.11 -2.28 6.34
N TYR A 162 3.48 -1.11 6.85
CA TYR A 162 4.59 -0.31 6.30
C TYR A 162 5.90 -1.09 6.38
N MET A 163 6.19 -1.69 7.54
CA MET A 163 7.41 -2.49 7.77
C MET A 163 7.46 -3.72 6.84
N ALA A 164 6.34 -4.43 6.71
CA ALA A 164 6.22 -5.56 5.79
C ALA A 164 6.42 -5.14 4.32
N LEU A 165 5.81 -4.04 3.90
CA LEU A 165 6.00 -3.48 2.56
C LEU A 165 7.47 -3.10 2.33
N GLY A 166 8.12 -2.47 3.32
CA GLY A 166 9.55 -2.12 3.25
C GLY A 166 10.46 -3.32 3.02
N ILE A 167 10.16 -4.47 3.64
CA ILE A 167 10.86 -5.74 3.38
C ILE A 167 10.71 -6.14 1.92
N ILE A 168 9.51 -6.06 1.34
CA ILE A 168 9.29 -6.42 -0.07
C ILE A 168 9.97 -5.40 -1.02
N LEU A 169 9.90 -4.10 -0.72
CA LEU A 169 10.55 -3.05 -1.51
C LEU A 169 12.08 -3.21 -1.55
N SER A 170 12.69 -3.76 -0.48
CA SER A 170 14.12 -4.07 -0.49
C SER A 170 14.51 -4.99 -1.64
N ALA A 171 13.69 -6.01 -1.95
CA ALA A 171 13.95 -6.93 -3.05
C ALA A 171 13.88 -6.24 -4.42
N ILE A 172 12.99 -5.27 -4.59
CA ILE A 172 12.95 -4.44 -5.81
C ILE A 172 14.24 -3.63 -5.91
N LEU A 173 14.67 -2.96 -4.83
CA LEU A 173 15.87 -2.13 -4.84
C LEU A 173 17.16 -2.93 -5.08
N VAL A 174 17.29 -4.11 -4.47
CA VAL A 174 18.43 -5.01 -4.72
C VAL A 174 18.51 -5.37 -6.20
N ARG A 175 17.39 -5.70 -6.85
CA ARG A 175 17.38 -5.98 -8.29
C ARG A 175 17.75 -4.74 -9.11
N GLU A 176 17.11 -3.60 -8.87
CA GLU A 176 17.27 -2.37 -9.64
C GLU A 176 18.68 -1.74 -9.51
N THR A 177 19.35 -1.98 -8.39
CA THR A 177 20.67 -1.38 -8.10
C THR A 177 21.81 -2.39 -8.11
N ARG A 178 21.50 -3.70 -8.13
CA ARG A 178 22.44 -4.81 -7.91
C ARG A 178 23.20 -4.71 -6.59
N ASN A 179 22.64 -3.99 -5.62
CA ASN A 179 23.27 -3.74 -4.34
C ASN A 179 22.54 -4.51 -3.21
N PHE A 180 23.18 -5.55 -2.68
CA PHE A 180 22.62 -6.37 -1.59
C PHE A 180 22.48 -5.63 -0.25
N TRP A 181 23.12 -4.47 -0.07
CA TRP A 181 23.01 -3.67 1.16
C TRP A 181 21.57 -3.24 1.46
N PHE A 182 20.69 -3.19 0.46
CA PHE A 182 19.26 -2.93 0.68
C PHE A 182 18.56 -4.05 1.46
N TYR A 183 19.12 -5.25 1.60
CA TYR A 183 18.59 -6.25 2.53
C TYR A 183 18.99 -6.02 3.99
N LEU A 184 20.02 -5.22 4.28
CA LEU A 184 20.56 -5.04 5.63
C LEU A 184 19.49 -4.54 6.64
N PRO A 185 18.58 -3.60 6.30
CA PRO A 185 17.50 -3.18 7.20
C PRO A 185 16.34 -4.18 7.34
N ALA A 186 16.25 -5.24 6.52
CA ALA A 186 15.12 -6.16 6.56
C ALA A 186 14.90 -6.86 7.91
N PRO A 187 15.94 -7.31 8.66
CA PRO A 187 15.78 -7.84 10.01
C PRO A 187 15.21 -6.82 10.99
N LEU A 188 15.64 -5.55 10.91
CA LEU A 188 15.11 -4.46 11.74
C LEU A 188 13.61 -4.24 11.47
N LEU A 189 13.22 -4.18 10.19
CA LEU A 189 11.82 -4.06 9.79
C LEU A 189 10.99 -5.26 10.25
N LEU A 190 11.55 -6.48 10.18
CA LEU A 190 10.89 -7.69 10.66
C LEU A 190 10.70 -7.66 12.19
N VAL A 191 11.71 -7.26 12.95
CA VAL A 191 11.59 -7.10 14.40
C VAL A 191 10.53 -6.05 14.74
N GLY A 192 10.55 -4.90 14.07
CA GLY A 192 9.51 -3.87 14.23
C GLY A 192 8.11 -4.43 13.95
N LEU A 193 7.94 -5.17 12.86
CA LEU A 193 6.68 -5.83 12.49
C LEU A 193 6.23 -6.80 13.58
N LEU A 194 7.12 -7.64 14.09
CA LEU A 194 6.79 -8.59 15.16
C LEU A 194 6.36 -7.86 16.45
N LEU A 195 7.03 -6.77 16.81
CA LEU A 195 6.70 -5.95 17.98
C LEU A 195 5.31 -5.27 17.88
N THR A 196 4.77 -5.07 16.67
CA THR A 196 3.35 -4.64 16.51
C THR A 196 2.35 -5.69 16.99
N GLN A 197 2.80 -6.95 17.13
CA GLN A 197 1.98 -8.12 17.46
C GLN A 197 0.77 -8.29 16.53
N SER A 198 0.88 -7.79 15.29
CA SER A 198 -0.20 -7.83 14.32
C SER A 198 -0.03 -9.00 13.36
N ARG A 199 -1.03 -9.88 13.31
CA ARG A 199 -1.00 -11.08 12.44
C ARG A 199 -1.35 -10.78 10.99
N GLY A 200 -2.20 -9.79 10.73
CA GLY A 200 -2.63 -9.44 9.38
C GLY A 200 -1.45 -9.09 8.45
N PRO A 201 -0.58 -8.13 8.81
CA PRO A 201 0.56 -7.75 8.00
C PRO A 201 1.61 -8.86 7.89
N LEU A 202 1.84 -9.62 8.97
CA LEU A 202 2.75 -10.77 8.96
C LEU A 202 2.25 -11.88 8.03
N LEU A 203 0.97 -12.23 8.10
CA LEU A 203 0.35 -13.22 7.21
C LEU A 203 0.39 -12.75 5.75
N ALA A 204 0.08 -11.48 5.49
CA ALA A 204 0.18 -10.91 4.15
C ALA A 204 1.61 -10.97 3.60
N LEU A 205 2.63 -10.70 4.43
CA LEU A 205 4.04 -10.85 4.06
C LEU A 205 4.39 -12.31 3.76
N LEU A 206 4.00 -13.25 4.62
CA LEU A 206 4.29 -14.68 4.44
C LEU A 206 3.63 -15.24 3.18
N VAL A 207 2.35 -14.90 2.93
CA VAL A 207 1.63 -15.33 1.73
C VAL A 207 2.26 -14.76 0.47
N SER A 208 2.58 -13.46 0.46
CA SER A 208 3.17 -12.80 -0.72
C SER A 208 4.57 -13.30 -1.05
N VAL A 209 5.45 -13.42 -0.05
CA VAL A 209 6.80 -13.96 -0.22
C VAL A 209 6.74 -15.45 -0.58
N GLY A 210 5.93 -16.25 0.11
CA GLY A 210 5.77 -17.68 -0.15
C GLY A 210 5.29 -17.97 -1.57
N LEU A 211 4.27 -17.25 -2.03
CA LEU A 211 3.79 -17.36 -3.41
C LEU A 211 4.91 -17.07 -4.42
N VAL A 212 5.66 -15.99 -4.23
CA VAL A 212 6.74 -15.59 -5.15
C VAL A 212 7.92 -16.57 -5.12
N CYS A 213 8.23 -17.16 -3.97
CA CYS A 213 9.22 -18.24 -3.86
C CYS A 213 8.81 -19.49 -4.65
N CYS A 214 7.52 -19.80 -4.72
CA CYS A 214 6.98 -20.91 -5.50
C CYS A 214 6.92 -20.62 -7.01
N VAL A 215 6.81 -19.36 -7.43
CA VAL A 215 6.73 -18.97 -8.85
C VAL A 215 8.14 -18.87 -9.47
N LYS A 216 8.43 -19.74 -10.46
CA LYS A 216 9.73 -19.84 -11.15
C LYS A 216 10.91 -19.94 -10.17
N PRO A 217 10.93 -20.91 -9.25
CA PRO A 217 11.86 -20.92 -8.12
C PRO A 217 13.32 -20.73 -8.56
N LYS A 218 13.97 -19.70 -8.03
CA LYS A 218 15.40 -19.42 -8.23
C LYS A 218 16.04 -19.30 -6.85
N TRP A 219 16.21 -20.43 -6.18
CA TRP A 219 16.74 -20.48 -4.83
C TRP A 219 18.23 -20.21 -4.86
N ASN A 220 18.67 -19.25 -4.06
CA ASN A 220 20.06 -19.11 -3.71
C ASN A 220 20.24 -19.72 -2.31
N SER A 221 20.79 -20.93 -2.23
CA SER A 221 20.91 -21.68 -0.98
C SER A 221 21.66 -20.92 0.11
N LYS A 222 22.63 -20.07 -0.27
CA LYS A 222 23.34 -19.20 0.69
C LYS A 222 22.41 -18.15 1.28
N LEU A 223 21.66 -17.43 0.43
CA LEU A 223 20.69 -16.44 0.90
C LEU A 223 19.59 -17.09 1.73
N ALA A 224 19.07 -18.25 1.30
CA ALA A 224 18.06 -18.99 2.05
C ALA A 224 18.56 -19.43 3.43
N PHE A 225 19.79 -19.96 3.52
CA PHE A 225 20.41 -20.33 4.79
C PHE A 225 20.64 -19.11 5.69
N MET A 226 21.13 -18.00 5.14
CA MET A 226 21.30 -16.75 5.90
C MET A 226 19.97 -16.20 6.41
N SER A 227 18.92 -16.22 5.58
CA SER A 227 17.57 -15.82 6.01
C SER A 227 17.05 -16.72 7.12
N LEU A 228 17.23 -18.04 7.00
CA LEU A 228 16.85 -19.00 8.04
C LEU A 228 17.60 -18.74 9.36
N ALA A 229 18.92 -18.54 9.30
CA ALA A 229 19.74 -18.25 10.46
C ALA A 229 19.30 -16.95 11.16
N ILE A 230 19.01 -15.90 10.39
CA ILE A 230 18.48 -14.63 10.94
C ILE A 230 17.13 -14.85 11.63
N VAL A 231 16.20 -15.57 10.98
CA VAL A 231 14.88 -15.87 11.58
C VAL A 231 15.03 -16.69 12.86
N LEU A 232 15.95 -17.66 12.89
CA LEU A 232 16.24 -18.45 14.09
C LEU A 232 16.83 -17.59 15.21
N ILE A 233 17.78 -16.69 14.92
CA ILE A 233 18.37 -15.77 15.91
C ILE A 233 17.29 -14.86 16.50
N ILE A 234 16.44 -14.28 15.65
CA ILE A 234 15.30 -13.47 16.10
C ILE A 234 14.37 -14.32 16.97
N GLY A 235 14.03 -15.53 16.52
CA GLY A 235 13.16 -16.46 17.25
C GLY A 235 13.70 -16.82 18.63
N ILE A 236 15.00 -17.09 18.75
CA ILE A 236 15.69 -17.37 20.02
C ILE A 236 15.63 -16.14 20.95
N GLY A 237 15.92 -14.94 20.43
CA GLY A 237 15.81 -13.71 21.22
C GLY A 237 14.38 -13.44 21.72
N LEU A 238 13.37 -13.72 20.88
CA LEU A 238 11.96 -13.60 21.25
C LEU A 238 11.53 -14.65 22.27
N TYR A 239 12.08 -15.86 22.21
CA TYR A 239 11.84 -16.91 23.19
C TYR A 239 12.35 -16.50 24.58
N TYR A 240 13.62 -16.08 24.68
CA TYR A 240 14.23 -15.69 25.97
C TYR A 240 13.69 -14.37 26.56
N SER A 241 13.03 -13.54 25.77
CA SER A 241 12.40 -12.29 26.26
C SER A 241 11.00 -12.50 26.86
N GLY A 242 10.48 -13.73 26.88
CA GLY A 242 9.10 -14.02 27.31
C GLY A 242 8.02 -13.55 26.34
N PHE A 243 8.41 -13.02 25.17
CA PHE A 243 7.50 -12.52 24.15
C PHE A 243 6.62 -13.64 23.55
N PHE A 244 7.17 -14.85 23.44
CA PHE A 244 6.45 -16.00 22.88
C PHE A 244 5.21 -16.38 23.71
N GLU A 245 5.31 -16.40 25.04
CA GLU A 245 4.17 -16.67 25.92
C GLU A 245 3.06 -15.62 25.76
N MET A 246 3.45 -14.36 25.55
CA MET A 246 2.50 -13.28 25.33
C MET A 246 1.75 -13.43 24.00
N ILE A 247 2.45 -13.79 22.93
CA ILE A 247 1.81 -14.08 21.63
C ILE A 247 0.84 -15.25 21.75
N LEU A 248 1.22 -16.32 22.48
CA LEU A 248 0.37 -17.48 22.71
C LEU A 248 -0.91 -17.12 23.46
N ARG A 249 -0.82 -16.40 24.59
CA ARG A 249 -2.00 -15.92 25.33
C ARG A 249 -2.91 -15.06 24.44
N ARG A 250 -2.31 -14.17 23.64
CA ARG A 250 -3.06 -13.39 22.65
C ARG A 250 -3.66 -14.26 21.55
N ALA A 251 -3.05 -15.38 21.17
CA ALA A 251 -3.57 -16.33 20.19
C ALA A 251 -4.83 -17.03 20.70
N GLU A 252 -4.82 -17.42 21.97
CA GLU A 252 -5.99 -17.96 22.65
C GLU A 252 -7.14 -16.94 22.72
N ASP A 253 -6.84 -15.66 23.02
CA ASP A 253 -7.84 -14.58 23.00
C ASP A 253 -8.36 -14.23 21.59
N SER A 254 -7.62 -14.60 20.53
CA SER A 254 -7.91 -14.16 19.16
C SER A 254 -9.08 -14.85 18.49
N THR A 255 -9.56 -15.97 19.04
CA THR A 255 -10.81 -16.59 18.57
C THR A 255 -11.96 -15.58 18.64
N ARG A 256 -11.92 -14.66 19.62
CA ARG A 256 -12.87 -13.55 19.76
C ARG A 256 -12.69 -12.48 18.68
N ALA A 257 -11.45 -12.10 18.36
CA ALA A 257 -11.20 -11.06 17.35
C ALA A 257 -11.53 -11.54 15.91
N GLY A 258 -11.26 -12.81 15.60
CA GLY A 258 -11.62 -13.43 14.34
C GLY A 258 -13.14 -13.54 14.17
N SER A 259 -13.86 -14.03 15.18
CA SER A 259 -15.32 -14.14 15.14
C SER A 259 -16.03 -12.79 15.01
N VAL A 260 -15.49 -11.73 15.65
CA VAL A 260 -15.98 -10.36 15.47
C VAL A 260 -15.94 -9.93 14.01
N ARG A 261 -14.83 -10.16 13.29
CA ARG A 261 -14.70 -9.73 11.88
C ARG A 261 -15.70 -10.44 10.96
N PHE A 262 -15.91 -11.74 11.14
CA PHE A 262 -16.93 -12.45 10.36
C PHE A 262 -18.33 -11.89 10.60
N GLY A 263 -18.69 -11.56 11.85
CA GLY A 263 -19.96 -10.90 12.16
C GLY A 263 -20.08 -9.51 11.50
N ILE A 264 -19.00 -8.73 11.48
CA ILE A 264 -18.94 -7.43 10.80
C ILE A 264 -19.14 -7.59 9.30
N TRP A 265 -18.49 -8.57 8.67
CA TRP A 265 -18.61 -8.82 7.24
C TRP A 265 -20.00 -9.30 6.84
N GLN A 266 -20.59 -10.19 7.64
CA GLN A 266 -21.97 -10.62 7.45
C GLN A 266 -22.92 -9.44 7.54
N HIS A 267 -22.80 -8.60 8.58
CA HIS A 267 -23.63 -7.41 8.72
C HIS A 267 -23.42 -6.41 7.56
N ALA A 268 -22.17 -6.15 7.17
CA ALA A 268 -21.86 -5.28 6.04
C ALA A 268 -22.48 -5.79 4.74
N PHE A 269 -22.49 -7.10 4.53
CA PHE A 269 -23.13 -7.74 3.38
C PHE A 269 -24.66 -7.60 3.41
N GLU A 270 -25.29 -7.80 4.57
CA GLU A 270 -26.74 -7.59 4.74
C GLU A 270 -27.13 -6.15 4.41
N VAL A 271 -26.42 -5.17 4.98
CA VAL A 271 -26.67 -3.74 4.70
C VAL A 271 -26.42 -3.43 3.23
N ALA A 272 -25.33 -3.93 2.64
CA ALA A 272 -25.01 -3.67 1.23
C ALA A 272 -26.09 -4.20 0.26
N LYS A 273 -26.72 -5.34 0.58
CA LYS A 273 -27.79 -5.93 -0.24
C LYS A 273 -29.03 -5.05 -0.36
N GLU A 274 -29.31 -4.20 0.63
CA GLU A 274 -30.42 -3.24 0.58
C GLU A 274 -30.29 -2.24 -0.59
N ARG A 275 -29.05 -1.98 -1.06
CA ARG A 275 -28.77 -1.15 -2.25
C ARG A 275 -27.81 -1.86 -3.20
N LEU A 276 -28.23 -3.00 -3.70
CA LEU A 276 -27.38 -3.97 -4.41
C LEU A 276 -26.55 -3.37 -5.58
N PHE A 277 -27.16 -2.59 -6.47
CA PHE A 277 -26.49 -2.19 -7.72
C PHE A 277 -25.52 -1.02 -7.54
N PHE A 278 -26.00 0.08 -6.95
CA PHE A 278 -25.25 1.34 -6.82
C PHE A 278 -24.63 1.56 -5.44
N GLY A 279 -24.95 0.70 -4.46
CA GLY A 279 -24.50 0.85 -3.09
C GLY A 279 -25.13 2.04 -2.38
N TRP A 280 -24.65 2.28 -1.17
CA TRP A 280 -25.11 3.37 -0.31
C TRP A 280 -24.47 4.72 -0.60
N GLY A 281 -23.45 4.76 -1.46
CA GLY A 281 -22.69 5.95 -1.77
C GLY A 281 -21.42 6.09 -0.94
N PHE A 282 -20.55 7.00 -1.39
CA PHE A 282 -19.16 7.18 -0.96
C PHE A 282 -18.96 7.25 0.56
N ASN A 283 -19.84 7.95 1.28
CA ASN A 283 -19.68 8.22 2.71
C ASN A 283 -20.32 7.17 3.62
N LYS A 284 -20.92 6.09 3.10
CA LYS A 284 -21.58 5.09 3.96
C LYS A 284 -20.58 4.39 4.87
N GLU A 285 -20.77 4.50 6.17
CA GLU A 285 -20.09 3.71 7.20
C GLU A 285 -21.06 2.67 7.77
N LEU A 286 -20.53 1.70 8.52
CA LEU A 286 -21.38 0.86 9.36
C LEU A 286 -21.77 1.66 10.61
N SER A 287 -22.86 1.26 11.27
CA SER A 287 -23.22 1.78 12.57
C SER A 287 -24.08 0.75 13.29
N PHE A 288 -23.42 -0.12 14.05
CA PHE A 288 -24.10 -1.13 14.86
C PHE A 288 -23.28 -1.52 16.08
N ILE A 289 -23.95 -2.11 17.06
CA ILE A 289 -23.31 -2.67 18.25
C ILE A 289 -23.17 -4.17 18.03
N ASN A 290 -21.94 -4.69 18.07
CA ASN A 290 -21.69 -6.12 17.90
C ASN A 290 -22.06 -6.92 19.18
N GLY A 291 -21.98 -8.26 19.09
CA GLY A 291 -22.24 -9.15 20.24
C GLY A 291 -21.33 -8.94 21.46
N PHE A 292 -20.27 -8.13 21.33
CA PHE A 292 -19.35 -7.75 22.40
C PHE A 292 -19.54 -6.31 22.89
N LYS A 293 -20.68 -5.69 22.58
CA LYS A 293 -21.02 -4.30 22.95
C LYS A 293 -20.08 -3.23 22.39
N GLN A 294 -19.38 -3.54 21.30
CA GLN A 294 -18.51 -2.57 20.62
C GLN A 294 -19.29 -1.87 19.51
N HIS A 295 -19.15 -0.55 19.43
CA HIS A 295 -19.66 0.21 18.31
C HIS A 295 -18.75 0.01 17.09
N VAL A 296 -19.29 -0.57 16.03
CA VAL A 296 -18.55 -0.85 14.80
C VAL A 296 -18.94 0.15 13.73
N THR A 297 -17.95 0.89 13.24
CA THR A 297 -18.12 1.81 12.12
C THR A 297 -17.48 1.33 10.82
N THR A 298 -16.53 0.39 10.88
CA THR A 298 -15.74 -0.04 9.71
C THR A 298 -15.99 -1.48 9.30
N THR A 299 -15.79 -1.77 8.01
CA THR A 299 -15.92 -3.14 7.47
C THR A 299 -14.71 -4.03 7.79
N HIS A 300 -13.56 -3.46 8.19
CA HIS A 300 -12.28 -4.15 8.33
C HIS A 300 -11.92 -5.05 7.13
N SER A 301 -12.40 -4.68 5.95
CA SER A 301 -12.10 -5.31 4.68
C SER A 301 -12.47 -4.33 3.58
N LEU A 302 -11.50 -4.00 2.72
CA LEU A 302 -11.73 -3.14 1.57
C LEU A 302 -12.80 -3.71 0.63
N TYR A 303 -12.84 -5.03 0.45
CA TYR A 303 -13.79 -5.71 -0.44
C TYR A 303 -15.25 -5.45 -0.03
N PHE A 304 -15.59 -5.72 1.23
CA PHE A 304 -16.90 -5.39 1.79
C PHE A 304 -17.18 -3.88 1.81
N GLY A 305 -16.17 -3.04 2.03
CA GLY A 305 -16.34 -1.58 2.00
C GLY A 305 -16.67 -1.05 0.61
N VAL A 306 -16.01 -1.57 -0.43
CA VAL A 306 -16.30 -1.28 -1.85
C VAL A 306 -17.72 -1.72 -2.20
N PHE A 307 -18.14 -2.92 -1.78
CA PHE A 307 -19.49 -3.41 -2.02
C PHE A 307 -20.56 -2.60 -1.28
N LEU A 308 -20.33 -2.27 -0.01
CA LEU A 308 -21.23 -1.43 0.80
C LEU A 308 -21.45 -0.06 0.16
N LYS A 309 -20.37 0.60 -0.24
CA LYS A 309 -20.42 1.98 -0.75
C LYS A 309 -20.85 2.04 -2.21
N GLY A 310 -20.41 1.09 -3.04
CA GLY A 310 -20.56 1.13 -4.50
C GLY A 310 -21.39 0.01 -5.12
N GLY A 311 -21.96 -0.89 -4.33
CA GLY A 311 -22.75 -2.02 -4.83
C GLY A 311 -21.99 -2.91 -5.81
N LEU A 312 -22.73 -3.63 -6.65
CA LEU A 312 -22.17 -4.51 -7.69
C LEU A 312 -21.38 -3.74 -8.73
N ILE A 313 -21.76 -2.50 -9.08
CA ILE A 313 -21.04 -1.71 -10.09
C ILE A 313 -19.65 -1.30 -9.58
N GLY A 314 -19.59 -0.75 -8.37
CA GLY A 314 -18.32 -0.38 -7.74
C GLY A 314 -17.43 -1.59 -7.50
N LEU A 315 -18.00 -2.71 -7.08
CA LEU A 315 -17.28 -3.98 -6.93
C LEU A 315 -16.75 -4.50 -8.28
N ALA A 316 -17.55 -4.45 -9.35
CA ALA A 316 -17.13 -4.86 -10.67
C ALA A 316 -15.96 -4.02 -11.20
N LEU A 317 -16.00 -2.69 -11.02
CA LEU A 317 -14.90 -1.79 -11.38
C LEU A 317 -13.62 -2.10 -10.58
N PHE A 318 -13.78 -2.34 -9.28
CA PHE A 318 -12.67 -2.73 -8.40
C PHE A 318 -12.04 -4.07 -8.81
N LEU A 319 -12.87 -5.09 -9.09
CA LEU A 319 -12.40 -6.39 -9.55
C LEU A 319 -11.76 -6.31 -10.93
N ALA A 320 -12.31 -5.51 -11.86
CA ALA A 320 -11.70 -5.27 -13.16
C ALA A 320 -10.29 -4.66 -13.03
N MET A 321 -10.13 -3.70 -12.12
CA MET A 321 -8.83 -3.09 -11.80
C MET A 321 -7.84 -4.14 -11.24
N ILE A 322 -8.28 -5.02 -10.34
CA ILE A 322 -7.45 -6.10 -9.77
C ILE A 322 -7.09 -7.15 -10.84
N VAL A 323 -8.05 -7.59 -11.65
CA VAL A 323 -7.81 -8.54 -12.75
C VAL A 323 -6.80 -7.97 -13.74
N TYR A 324 -6.91 -6.68 -14.07
CA TYR A 324 -5.92 -6.01 -14.90
C TYR A 324 -4.55 -5.93 -14.22
N ALA A 325 -4.48 -5.71 -12.90
CA ALA A 325 -3.23 -5.76 -12.13
C ALA A 325 -2.57 -7.14 -12.25
N PHE A 326 -3.32 -8.23 -12.09
CA PHE A 326 -2.81 -9.59 -12.29
C PHE A 326 -2.31 -9.83 -13.72
N ARG A 327 -2.99 -9.29 -14.73
CA ARG A 327 -2.49 -9.31 -16.12
C ARG A 327 -1.14 -8.60 -16.24
N GLN A 328 -0.93 -7.46 -15.56
CA GLN A 328 0.38 -6.80 -15.55
C GLN A 328 1.43 -7.60 -14.75
N CYS A 329 1.04 -8.31 -13.69
CA CYS A 329 1.94 -9.21 -12.97
C CYS A 329 2.54 -10.28 -13.89
N LEU A 330 1.79 -10.80 -14.88
CA LEU A 330 2.34 -11.72 -15.87
C LEU A 330 3.49 -11.09 -16.68
N ARG A 331 3.40 -9.80 -17.00
CA ARG A 331 4.47 -9.06 -17.68
C ARG A 331 5.67 -8.82 -16.77
N HIS A 332 5.44 -8.46 -15.51
CA HIS A 332 6.51 -8.39 -14.50
C HIS A 332 7.22 -9.73 -14.35
N LEU A 333 6.48 -10.84 -14.29
CA LEU A 333 7.07 -12.20 -14.24
C LEU A 333 7.83 -12.60 -15.51
N ALA A 334 7.45 -12.07 -16.67
CA ALA A 334 8.20 -12.23 -17.91
C ALA A 334 9.54 -11.49 -17.87
N ALA A 335 9.59 -10.35 -17.18
CA ALA A 335 10.80 -9.56 -16.92
C ALA A 335 11.60 -10.01 -15.67
N ASP A 336 11.23 -11.11 -15.01
CA ASP A 336 11.80 -11.58 -13.73
C ASP A 336 11.63 -10.58 -12.56
N HIS A 337 10.60 -9.73 -12.63
CA HIS A 337 10.23 -8.72 -11.65
C HIS A 337 9.25 -9.28 -10.61
N LYS A 338 9.69 -10.29 -9.87
CA LYS A 338 8.81 -11.03 -8.96
C LYS A 338 8.38 -10.25 -7.72
N ALA A 339 9.22 -9.34 -7.23
CA ALA A 339 8.92 -8.56 -6.03
C ALA A 339 7.71 -7.63 -6.25
N GLU A 340 7.48 -7.14 -7.47
CA GLU A 340 6.27 -6.39 -7.84
C GLU A 340 5.00 -7.23 -7.69
N VAL A 341 5.07 -8.54 -7.98
CA VAL A 341 3.95 -9.47 -7.74
C VAL A 341 3.72 -9.65 -6.25
N ALA A 342 4.78 -9.81 -5.46
CA ALA A 342 4.67 -9.87 -4.00
C ALA A 342 4.03 -8.60 -3.43
N VAL A 343 4.39 -7.43 -3.93
CA VAL A 343 3.81 -6.14 -3.51
C VAL A 343 2.29 -6.10 -3.75
N LEU A 344 1.79 -6.56 -4.91
CA LEU A 344 0.34 -6.63 -5.17
C LEU A 344 -0.35 -7.62 -4.23
N VAL A 345 0.18 -8.83 -4.12
CA VAL A 345 -0.41 -9.91 -3.32
C VAL A 345 -0.44 -9.51 -1.85
N PHE A 346 0.63 -8.88 -1.37
CA PHE A 346 0.69 -8.30 -0.03
C PHE A 346 -0.47 -7.31 0.18
N ALA A 347 -0.65 -6.34 -0.71
CA ALA A 347 -1.72 -5.34 -0.59
C ALA A 347 -3.11 -5.99 -0.56
N LEU A 348 -3.39 -6.93 -1.47
CA LEU A 348 -4.69 -7.63 -1.53
C LEU A 348 -4.97 -8.45 -0.27
N VAL A 349 -3.99 -9.22 0.21
CA VAL A 349 -4.14 -10.03 1.43
C VAL A 349 -4.25 -9.14 2.66
N PHE A 350 -3.47 -8.06 2.75
CA PHE A 350 -3.54 -7.10 3.84
C PHE A 350 -4.95 -6.47 3.95
N TYR A 351 -5.49 -5.97 2.84
CA TYR A 351 -6.82 -5.34 2.79
C TYR A 351 -8.00 -6.29 2.85
N SER A 352 -7.76 -7.61 2.89
CA SER A 352 -8.81 -8.59 3.21
C SER A 352 -9.24 -8.53 4.68
N THR A 353 -8.38 -8.02 5.56
CA THR A 353 -8.65 -7.96 7.00
C THR A 353 -8.40 -6.60 7.64
N GLN A 354 -8.24 -5.57 6.81
CA GLN A 354 -8.01 -4.20 7.22
C GLN A 354 -8.64 -3.22 6.23
N GLY A 355 -8.95 -2.03 6.74
CA GLY A 355 -9.46 -0.91 5.95
C GLY A 355 -10.97 -0.92 5.73
N MET A 356 -11.51 0.24 5.38
CA MET A 356 -12.89 0.40 4.92
C MET A 356 -12.90 0.86 3.47
N PHE A 357 -12.13 1.91 3.18
CA PHE A 357 -12.13 2.54 1.87
C PHE A 357 -10.81 3.25 1.60
N VAL A 358 -10.47 3.46 0.33
CA VAL A 358 -9.13 3.87 -0.09
C VAL A 358 -9.08 5.23 -0.80
N ILE A 359 -10.21 5.89 -1.05
CA ILE A 359 -10.22 7.23 -1.68
C ILE A 359 -10.29 8.29 -0.58
N SER A 360 -9.17 8.94 -0.31
CA SER A 360 -9.06 10.08 0.59
C SER A 360 -7.69 10.74 0.47
N ASN A 361 -7.41 11.77 1.28
CA ASN A 361 -6.10 12.42 1.36
C ASN A 361 -4.95 11.42 1.57
N PRO A 362 -3.70 11.77 1.24
CA PRO A 362 -2.55 10.89 1.49
C PRO A 362 -2.45 10.45 2.96
N ARG A 363 -2.60 9.15 3.19
CA ARG A 363 -2.46 8.45 4.47
C ARG A 363 -2.01 6.99 4.25
N GLU A 364 -2.24 6.10 5.21
CA GLU A 364 -1.81 4.70 5.18
C GLU A 364 -2.25 3.91 3.93
N TYR A 365 -3.46 4.14 3.42
CA TYR A 365 -3.93 3.48 2.20
C TYR A 365 -3.24 3.94 0.92
N TRP A 366 -2.64 5.12 0.89
CA TRP A 366 -1.76 5.49 -0.21
C TRP A 366 -0.52 4.60 -0.25
N VAL A 367 0.02 4.30 0.93
CA VAL A 367 1.22 3.49 1.06
C VAL A 367 0.92 2.01 0.84
N LEU A 368 -0.14 1.50 1.45
CA LEU A 368 -0.42 0.07 1.52
C LEU A 368 -1.30 -0.44 0.37
N PHE A 369 -2.02 0.44 -0.34
CA PHE A 369 -2.86 0.06 -1.48
C PHE A 369 -2.40 0.73 -2.78
N TRP A 370 -2.33 2.07 -2.82
CA TRP A 370 -2.10 2.79 -4.08
C TRP A 370 -0.67 2.68 -4.61
N ILE A 371 0.37 2.73 -3.75
CA ILE A 371 1.75 2.48 -4.17
C ILE A 371 1.91 1.08 -4.77
N PRO A 372 1.46 -0.01 -4.10
CA PRO A 372 1.47 -1.34 -4.68
C PRO A 372 0.85 -1.44 -6.06
N LEU A 373 -0.33 -0.83 -6.22
CA LEU A 373 -1.04 -0.85 -7.49
C LEU A 373 -0.32 0.00 -8.56
N ALA A 374 0.25 1.15 -8.20
CA ALA A 374 1.03 1.99 -9.11
C ALA A 374 2.33 1.31 -9.59
N ILE A 375 3.01 0.57 -8.70
CA ILE A 375 4.18 -0.26 -9.03
C ILE A 375 3.80 -1.31 -10.08
N VAL A 376 2.66 -1.98 -9.91
CA VAL A 376 2.22 -3.06 -10.80
C VAL A 376 1.70 -2.53 -12.14
N PHE A 377 0.93 -1.44 -12.12
CA PHE A 377 0.40 -0.80 -13.33
C PHE A 377 1.49 -0.18 -14.20
N SER A 378 2.61 0.20 -13.60
CA SER A 378 3.78 0.68 -14.31
C SER A 378 4.66 -0.49 -14.73
N THR A 379 4.32 -1.11 -15.86
CA THR A 379 5.13 -2.20 -16.41
C THR A 379 6.54 -1.72 -16.76
N PRO A 380 7.54 -2.61 -16.67
CA PRO A 380 8.90 -2.29 -17.07
C PRO A 380 8.89 -1.80 -18.51
N VAL A 381 9.53 -0.67 -18.77
CA VAL A 381 9.68 -0.18 -20.15
C VAL A 381 10.43 -1.25 -20.92
N LYS A 382 9.80 -1.80 -21.97
CA LYS A 382 10.53 -2.68 -22.90
C LYS A 382 11.69 -1.85 -23.43
N ASN A 383 12.91 -2.25 -23.10
CA ASN A 383 14.09 -1.80 -23.82
C ASN A 383 13.96 -2.37 -25.23
N VAL A 384 13.17 -1.71 -26.08
CA VAL A 384 13.32 -1.84 -27.52
C VAL A 384 14.68 -1.24 -27.78
N LEU A 385 15.68 -2.12 -27.74
CA LEU A 385 17.03 -1.98 -28.29
C LEU A 385 17.50 -0.53 -28.40
N GLN A 386 17.96 0.05 -27.29
CA GLN A 386 19.13 0.92 -27.37
C GLN A 386 20.34 -0.02 -27.51
N LYS A 387 20.51 -0.56 -28.71
CA LYS A 387 21.76 -1.13 -29.20
C LYS A 387 22.00 -0.60 -30.58
#